data_AF-A0A354ZG40-F1
#
_entry.id   AF-A0A354ZG40-F1
#
_cell.length_a   1.000
_cell.length_b   1.000
_cell.length_c   1.000
_cell.angle_alpha   90.00
_cell.angle_beta   90.00
_cell.angle_gamma   90.00
#
_symmetry.space_group_name_H-M   'P 1'
#
loop_
_entity.id
_entity.type
_entity.pdbx_description
1 polymer ?
#
loop_
_entity_poly.entity_id
_entity_poly.type
_entity_poly.pdbx_seq_one_letter_code
_entity_poly.pdbx_strand_id
1 'polypeptide(L)'
;MCQQASAHSLTTVWNQVLAEERDTPRRRRAWQASKQIGREAAPKVVELVEARNRAARRMGYRDYYAMSLAHDELDETWLSALSNLLAAKTDALFASEKARLDRALAAKFGIQPTEVGPWHYSDPFFQRAPADDSADLDPIFRWCLVMVSFERALYENPRCDLIDVVLKPGAKWHWNEMIQRATGSRLSEQSFVRAIEALKE
;
A
#
# COMPACT_ATOMS: atom_id res chain seq x y z
N MET A 1 20.93 21.15 -19.11
CA MET A 1 20.17 20.83 -17.88
C MET A 1 18.68 20.77 -18.21
N CYS A 2 18.20 19.65 -18.74
CA CYS A 2 16.77 19.45 -18.97
C CYS A 2 16.52 17.94 -19.07
N GLN A 3 16.35 17.25 -17.94
CA GLN A 3 16.09 15.81 -17.96
C GLN A 3 15.43 15.25 -16.67
N GLN A 4 14.64 16.05 -15.95
CA GLN A 4 13.89 15.57 -14.77
C GLN A 4 12.39 15.87 -14.79
N ALA A 5 11.85 16.51 -15.83
CA ALA A 5 10.43 16.89 -15.87
C ALA A 5 9.48 15.88 -16.55
N SER A 6 9.96 14.77 -17.13
CA SER A 6 9.11 13.93 -18.00
C SER A 6 8.54 12.65 -17.37
N ALA A 7 9.03 12.19 -16.21
CA ALA A 7 8.54 10.94 -15.60
C ALA A 7 7.39 11.15 -14.59
N HIS A 8 7.32 12.33 -13.95
CA HIS A 8 6.29 12.64 -12.95
C HIS A 8 4.93 13.04 -13.56
N SER A 9 4.90 13.30 -14.88
CA SER A 9 3.70 13.72 -15.62
C SER A 9 2.84 12.54 -16.09
N LEU A 10 3.45 11.43 -16.51
CA LEU A 10 2.70 10.34 -17.16
C LEU A 10 2.08 9.34 -16.17
N THR A 11 2.75 9.05 -15.06
CA THR A 11 2.21 8.20 -13.98
C THR A 11 0.97 8.83 -13.33
N THR A 12 0.82 10.15 -13.43
CA THR A 12 -0.28 10.91 -12.84
C THR A 12 -1.55 10.79 -13.70
N VAL A 13 -1.43 10.86 -15.03
CA VAL A 13 -2.60 10.97 -15.93
C VAL A 13 -3.48 9.71 -15.91
N TRP A 14 -2.89 8.52 -16.03
CA TRP A 14 -3.70 7.29 -16.10
C TRP A 14 -4.16 6.82 -14.71
N ASN A 15 -3.37 7.06 -13.64
CA ASN A 15 -3.81 6.83 -12.26
C ASN A 15 -5.00 7.72 -11.91
N GLN A 16 -4.99 8.99 -12.35
CA GLN A 16 -6.11 9.90 -12.15
C GLN A 16 -7.36 9.42 -12.91
N VAL A 17 -7.22 8.96 -14.16
CA VAL A 17 -8.33 8.33 -14.89
C VAL A 17 -8.86 7.11 -14.13
N LEU A 18 -8.00 6.26 -13.55
CA LEU A 18 -8.47 5.14 -12.73
C LEU A 18 -9.02 5.56 -11.36
N ALA A 19 -8.76 6.76 -10.87
CA ALA A 19 -9.36 7.27 -9.64
C ALA A 19 -10.77 7.84 -9.89
N GLU A 20 -10.93 8.63 -10.95
CA GLU A 20 -12.10 9.50 -11.14
C GLU A 20 -13.10 8.99 -12.19
N GLU A 21 -12.63 8.32 -13.25
CA GLU A 21 -13.48 7.92 -14.38
C GLU A 21 -14.43 6.78 -14.00
N ARG A 22 -15.69 6.87 -14.44
CA ARG A 22 -16.72 5.83 -14.24
C ARG A 22 -17.03 5.04 -15.51
N ASP A 23 -16.65 5.53 -16.68
CA ASP A 23 -16.81 4.81 -17.94
C ASP A 23 -15.85 3.60 -18.04
N THR A 24 -16.40 2.39 -17.94
CA THR A 24 -15.65 1.13 -18.00
C THR A 24 -14.78 1.00 -19.27
N PRO A 25 -15.29 1.25 -20.50
CA PRO A 25 -14.46 1.24 -21.70
C PRO A 25 -13.25 2.18 -21.64
N ARG A 26 -13.41 3.41 -21.14
CA ARG A 26 -12.33 4.38 -21.04
C ARG A 26 -11.30 3.98 -19.99
N ARG A 27 -11.73 3.48 -18.82
CA ARG A 27 -10.84 2.91 -17.80
C ARG A 27 -10.03 1.74 -18.33
N ARG A 28 -10.67 0.81 -19.06
CA ARG A 28 -10.01 -0.33 -19.67
C ARG A 28 -8.94 0.10 -20.67
N ARG A 29 -9.22 1.09 -21.52
CA ARG A 29 -8.23 1.66 -22.45
C ARG A 29 -7.04 2.29 -21.71
N ALA A 30 -7.30 3.07 -20.66
CA ALA A 30 -6.24 3.70 -19.86
C ALA A 30 -5.35 2.64 -19.18
N TRP A 31 -5.94 1.61 -18.58
CA TRP A 31 -5.19 0.50 -17.97
C TRP A 31 -4.37 -0.26 -19.01
N GLN A 32 -4.93 -0.56 -20.19
CA GLN A 32 -4.21 -1.26 -21.26
C GLN A 32 -3.07 -0.42 -21.85
N ALA A 33 -3.24 0.90 -21.93
CA ALA A 33 -2.20 1.83 -22.35
C ALA A 33 -1.02 1.79 -21.37
N SER A 34 -1.28 1.75 -20.05
CA SER A 34 -0.21 1.65 -19.05
C SER A 34 0.58 0.34 -19.12
N LYS A 35 0.03 -0.71 -19.74
CA LYS A 35 0.73 -1.98 -19.96
C LYS A 35 1.59 -2.02 -21.23
N GLN A 36 1.53 -1.01 -22.11
CA GLN A 36 2.31 -1.02 -23.37
C GLN A 36 3.82 -1.08 -23.13
N ILE A 37 4.31 -0.46 -22.04
CA ILE A 37 5.72 -0.52 -21.65
C ILE A 37 6.24 -1.95 -21.50
N GLY A 38 5.36 -2.90 -21.14
CA GLY A 38 5.71 -4.31 -21.03
C GLY A 38 6.20 -4.91 -22.35
N ARG A 39 5.66 -4.46 -23.50
CA ARG A 39 6.09 -4.93 -24.83
C ARG A 39 7.52 -4.49 -25.16
N GLU A 40 7.90 -3.30 -24.74
CA GLU A 40 9.23 -2.75 -24.95
C GLU A 40 10.25 -3.32 -23.95
N ALA A 41 9.82 -3.52 -22.70
CA ALA A 41 10.67 -4.01 -21.63
C ALA A 41 10.92 -5.51 -21.70
N ALA A 42 9.94 -6.32 -22.12
CA ALA A 42 10.03 -7.78 -22.06
C ALA A 42 11.27 -8.37 -22.75
N PRO A 43 11.66 -7.99 -23.98
CA PRO A 43 12.86 -8.53 -24.61
C PRO A 43 14.13 -8.24 -23.81
N LYS A 44 14.25 -7.01 -23.27
CA LYS A 44 15.41 -6.60 -22.46
C LYS A 44 15.46 -7.31 -21.11
N VAL A 45 14.31 -7.56 -20.49
CA VAL A 45 14.23 -8.34 -19.25
C VAL A 45 14.66 -9.78 -19.48
N VAL A 46 14.24 -10.40 -20.59
CA VAL A 46 14.68 -11.75 -20.96
C VAL A 46 16.20 -11.79 -21.16
N GLU A 47 16.76 -10.83 -21.91
CA GLU A 47 18.21 -10.72 -22.10
C GLU A 47 18.96 -10.60 -20.77
N LEU A 48 18.44 -9.79 -19.84
CA LEU A 48 19.00 -9.64 -18.49
C LEU A 48 18.94 -10.95 -17.70
N VAL A 49 17.82 -11.67 -17.75
CA VAL A 49 17.65 -12.98 -17.09
C VAL A 49 18.67 -13.97 -17.62
N GLU A 50 18.85 -14.05 -18.94
CA GLU A 50 19.85 -14.92 -19.56
C GLU A 50 21.28 -14.54 -19.16
N ALA A 51 21.61 -13.24 -19.17
CA ALA A 51 22.92 -12.75 -18.78
C ALA A 51 23.25 -13.09 -17.31
N ARG A 52 22.29 -12.88 -16.41
CA ARG A 52 22.38 -13.24 -15.00
C ARG A 52 22.55 -14.75 -14.80
N ASN A 53 21.78 -15.56 -15.52
CA ASN A 53 21.89 -17.02 -15.46
C ASN A 53 23.24 -17.52 -16.01
N ARG A 54 23.77 -16.92 -17.08
CA ARG A 54 25.12 -17.22 -17.58
C ARG A 54 26.19 -16.91 -16.52
N ALA A 55 26.07 -15.79 -15.81
CA ALA A 55 27.00 -15.44 -14.74
C ALA A 55 26.93 -16.41 -13.56
N ALA A 56 25.72 -16.72 -13.08
CA ALA A 56 25.50 -17.65 -11.98
C ALA A 56 26.05 -19.06 -12.26
N ARG A 57 25.84 -19.56 -13.49
CA ARG A 57 26.36 -20.89 -13.89
C ARG A 57 27.88 -20.95 -13.93
N ARG A 58 28.58 -19.87 -14.31
CA ARG A 58 30.05 -19.82 -14.23
C ARG A 58 30.58 -19.93 -12.80
N MET A 59 29.76 -19.56 -11.82
CA MET A 59 30.07 -19.67 -10.39
C MET A 59 29.59 -20.99 -9.78
N GLY A 60 29.06 -21.92 -10.59
CA GLY A 60 28.60 -23.24 -10.14
C GLY A 60 27.15 -23.32 -9.65
N TYR A 61 26.37 -22.24 -9.77
CA TYR A 61 24.94 -22.23 -9.40
C TYR A 61 24.04 -22.67 -10.57
N ARG A 62 22.85 -23.21 -10.27
CA ARG A 62 21.83 -23.62 -11.26
C ARG A 62 21.41 -22.47 -12.17
N ASP A 63 21.09 -21.34 -11.55
CA ASP A 63 20.62 -20.09 -12.16
C ASP A 63 20.81 -18.93 -11.17
N TYR A 64 20.47 -17.71 -11.61
CA TYR A 64 20.61 -16.52 -10.78
C TYR A 64 19.67 -16.51 -9.56
N TYR A 65 18.51 -17.17 -9.65
CA TYR A 65 17.58 -17.25 -8.52
C TYR A 65 18.18 -18.07 -7.38
N ALA A 66 18.70 -19.26 -7.67
CA ALA A 66 19.40 -20.09 -6.69
C ALA A 66 20.64 -19.38 -6.12
N MET A 67 21.39 -18.67 -6.95
CA MET A 67 22.56 -17.89 -6.51
C MET A 67 22.16 -16.74 -5.57
N SER A 68 21.10 -16.00 -5.89
CA SER A 68 20.62 -14.88 -5.05
C SER A 68 20.17 -15.38 -3.68
N LEU A 69 19.38 -16.46 -3.65
CA LEU A 69 18.94 -17.04 -2.39
C LEU A 69 20.12 -17.53 -1.53
N ALA A 70 21.07 -18.23 -2.15
CA ALA A 70 22.26 -18.70 -1.44
C ALA A 70 23.10 -17.54 -0.87
N HIS A 71 23.18 -16.40 -1.58
CA HIS A 71 23.89 -15.22 -1.09
C HIS A 71 23.19 -14.54 0.09
N ASP A 72 21.85 -14.61 0.13
CA ASP A 72 21.03 -14.16 1.26
C ASP A 72 20.92 -15.23 2.36
N GLU A 73 21.68 -16.34 2.25
CA GLU A 73 21.68 -17.49 3.17
C GLU A 73 20.30 -18.17 3.31
N LEU A 74 19.49 -18.12 2.26
CA LEU A 74 18.15 -18.69 2.20
C LEU A 74 18.14 -20.06 1.50
N ASP A 75 17.51 -21.05 2.14
CA ASP A 75 17.23 -22.34 1.52
C ASP A 75 15.98 -22.26 0.63
N GLU A 76 16.16 -22.59 -0.66
CA GLU A 76 15.10 -22.52 -1.67
C GLU A 76 13.94 -23.49 -1.37
N THR A 77 14.23 -24.68 -0.86
CA THR A 77 13.20 -25.71 -0.60
C THR A 77 12.31 -25.32 0.57
N TRP A 78 12.93 -24.81 1.64
CA TRP A 78 12.25 -24.26 2.79
C TRP A 78 11.41 -23.03 2.41
N LEU A 79 11.97 -22.10 1.63
CA LEU A 79 11.25 -20.91 1.19
C LEU A 79 10.00 -21.29 0.38
N SER A 80 10.15 -22.23 -0.57
CA SER A 80 9.02 -22.73 -1.36
C SER A 80 7.96 -23.41 -0.48
N ALA A 81 8.38 -24.27 0.46
CA ALA A 81 7.47 -24.93 1.39
C ALA A 81 6.70 -23.92 2.27
N LEU A 82 7.39 -22.89 2.79
CA LEU A 82 6.77 -21.83 3.58
C LEU A 82 5.76 -21.03 2.73
N SER A 83 6.13 -20.61 1.52
CA SER A 83 5.21 -19.89 0.63
C SER A 83 3.96 -20.71 0.29
N ASN A 84 4.12 -22.01 0.00
CA ASN A 84 2.99 -22.89 -0.28
C ASN A 84 2.08 -23.08 0.96
N LEU A 85 2.67 -23.21 2.15
CA LEU A 85 1.91 -23.30 3.40
C LEU A 85 1.09 -22.03 3.66
N LEU A 86 1.70 -20.86 3.43
CA LEU A 86 1.04 -19.57 3.58
C LEU A 86 -0.11 -19.44 2.58
N ALA A 87 0.13 -19.71 1.30
CA ALA A 87 -0.91 -19.69 0.27
C ALA A 87 -2.10 -20.60 0.64
N ALA A 88 -1.83 -21.86 1.00
CA ALA A 88 -2.87 -22.80 1.41
C ALA A 88 -3.70 -22.32 2.61
N LYS A 89 -3.11 -21.52 3.51
CA LYS A 89 -3.80 -20.95 4.68
C LYS A 89 -4.55 -19.66 4.36
N THR A 90 -4.13 -18.90 3.34
CA THR A 90 -4.70 -17.58 3.06
C THR A 90 -5.60 -17.54 1.83
N ASP A 91 -5.50 -18.49 0.89
CA ASP A 91 -6.20 -18.45 -0.40
C ASP A 91 -7.73 -18.36 -0.26
N ALA A 92 -8.32 -19.14 0.65
CA ALA A 92 -9.76 -19.12 0.88
C ALA A 92 -10.24 -17.76 1.44
N LEU A 93 -9.47 -17.19 2.37
CA LEU A 93 -9.76 -15.87 2.95
C LEU A 93 -9.61 -14.78 1.89
N PHE A 94 -8.51 -14.82 1.11
CA PHE A 94 -8.27 -13.90 0.01
C PHE A 94 -9.40 -13.96 -1.03
N ALA A 95 -9.83 -15.16 -1.44
CA ALA A 95 -10.92 -15.33 -2.40
C ALA A 95 -12.25 -14.75 -1.87
N SER A 96 -12.55 -14.95 -0.58
CA SER A 96 -13.73 -14.37 0.06
C SER A 96 -13.70 -12.84 0.06
N GLU A 97 -12.59 -12.24 0.52
CA GLU A 97 -12.43 -10.79 0.57
C GLU A 97 -12.41 -10.17 -0.84
N LYS A 98 -11.73 -10.81 -1.78
CA LYS A 98 -11.74 -10.38 -3.17
C LYS A 98 -13.15 -10.43 -3.76
N ALA A 99 -13.93 -11.47 -3.49
CA ALA A 99 -15.32 -11.54 -3.95
C ALA A 99 -16.19 -10.44 -3.32
N ARG A 100 -15.94 -10.07 -2.05
CA ARG A 100 -16.61 -8.94 -1.39
C ARG A 100 -16.27 -7.61 -2.09
N LEU A 101 -15.00 -7.38 -2.39
CA LEU A 101 -14.54 -6.19 -3.12
C LEU A 101 -15.14 -6.15 -4.54
N ASP A 102 -15.11 -7.26 -5.26
CA ASP A 102 -15.65 -7.36 -6.62
C ASP A 102 -17.15 -7.08 -6.65
N ARG A 103 -17.92 -7.54 -5.66
CA ARG A 103 -19.34 -7.18 -5.51
C ARG A 103 -19.55 -5.67 -5.29
N ALA A 104 -18.72 -5.04 -4.46
CA ALA A 104 -18.81 -3.60 -4.21
C ALA A 104 -18.46 -2.79 -5.48
N LEU A 105 -17.43 -3.21 -6.21
CA LEU A 105 -17.05 -2.59 -7.49
C LEU A 105 -18.12 -2.81 -8.57
N ALA A 106 -18.67 -4.02 -8.66
CA ALA A 106 -19.76 -4.34 -9.58
C ALA A 106 -20.97 -3.42 -9.38
N ALA A 107 -21.38 -3.23 -8.12
CA ALA A 107 -22.43 -2.28 -7.76
C ALA A 107 -22.06 -0.83 -8.13
N LYS A 108 -20.81 -0.41 -7.85
CA LYS A 108 -20.31 0.95 -8.18
C LYS A 108 -20.35 1.25 -9.69
N PHE A 109 -20.04 0.26 -10.53
CA PHE A 109 -19.95 0.42 -11.99
C PHE A 109 -21.19 -0.07 -12.75
N GLY A 110 -22.19 -0.63 -12.07
CA GLY A 110 -23.41 -1.14 -12.70
C GLY A 110 -23.17 -2.35 -13.60
N ILE A 111 -22.23 -3.23 -13.24
CA ILE A 111 -21.83 -4.43 -13.99
C ILE A 111 -22.03 -5.69 -13.13
N GLN A 112 -21.91 -6.87 -13.71
CA GLN A 112 -21.89 -8.12 -12.96
C GLN A 112 -20.53 -8.34 -12.27
N PRO A 113 -20.47 -9.01 -11.09
CA PRO A 113 -19.20 -9.33 -10.42
C PRO A 113 -18.20 -10.09 -11.30
N THR A 114 -18.69 -10.91 -12.25
CA THR A 114 -17.86 -11.66 -13.21
C THR A 114 -17.23 -10.77 -14.30
N GLU A 115 -17.70 -9.54 -14.46
CA GLU A 115 -17.20 -8.56 -15.43
C GLU A 115 -16.16 -7.62 -14.82
N VAL A 116 -15.88 -7.74 -13.52
CA VAL A 116 -14.89 -6.93 -12.81
C VAL A 116 -13.48 -7.30 -13.30
N GLY A 117 -12.96 -6.47 -14.20
CA GLY A 117 -11.56 -6.52 -14.64
C GLY A 117 -10.60 -5.67 -13.78
N PRO A 118 -9.28 -5.84 -13.98
CA PRO A 118 -8.22 -5.10 -13.27
C PRO A 118 -8.32 -3.57 -13.34
N TRP A 119 -8.99 -3.04 -14.36
CA TRP A 119 -9.19 -1.60 -14.55
C TRP A 119 -10.29 -1.01 -13.64
N HIS A 120 -11.08 -1.82 -12.94
CA HIS A 120 -12.09 -1.31 -11.99
C HIS A 120 -11.51 -1.04 -10.60
N TYR A 121 -10.36 -1.62 -10.25
CA TYR A 121 -9.68 -1.31 -8.99
C TYR A 121 -9.09 0.10 -9.02
N SER A 122 -9.01 0.73 -7.84
CA SER A 122 -8.35 2.03 -7.65
C SER A 122 -6.85 1.92 -7.85
N ASP A 123 -6.24 0.85 -7.34
CA ASP A 123 -4.84 0.54 -7.58
C ASP A 123 -4.68 -0.43 -8.77
N PRO A 124 -3.98 -0.03 -9.83
CA PRO A 124 -3.83 -0.79 -11.07
C PRO A 124 -2.93 -2.03 -10.97
N PHE A 125 -2.24 -2.17 -9.84
CA PHE A 125 -1.40 -3.32 -9.50
C PHE A 125 -1.99 -4.15 -8.36
N PHE A 126 -3.15 -3.75 -7.83
CA PHE A 126 -3.81 -4.38 -6.69
C PHE A 126 -2.91 -4.49 -5.44
N GLN A 127 -2.06 -3.50 -5.22
CA GLN A 127 -1.08 -3.41 -4.13
C GLN A 127 -1.54 -2.47 -2.99
N ARG A 128 -2.62 -1.72 -3.20
CA ARG A 128 -3.17 -0.80 -2.20
C ARG A 128 -4.65 -1.10 -1.96
N ALA A 129 -5.07 -0.91 -0.72
CA ALA A 129 -6.47 -0.97 -0.36
C ALA A 129 -7.29 0.07 -1.18
N PRO A 130 -8.58 -0.18 -1.42
CA PRO A 130 -9.47 0.83 -1.97
C PRO A 130 -9.42 2.11 -1.15
N ALA A 131 -9.36 3.26 -1.84
CA ALA A 131 -9.54 4.55 -1.21
C ALA A 131 -11.05 4.79 -1.05
N ASP A 132 -11.66 4.09 -0.09
CA ASP A 132 -13.00 4.41 0.38
C ASP A 132 -12.97 4.78 1.87
N ASP A 133 -13.89 5.64 2.28
CA ASP A 133 -14.02 6.10 3.67
C ASP A 133 -14.67 5.04 4.57
N SER A 134 -14.59 3.75 4.19
CA SER A 134 -15.26 2.67 4.91
C SER A 134 -14.54 2.27 6.21
N ALA A 135 -13.30 2.74 6.40
CA ALA A 135 -12.49 2.47 7.58
C ALA A 135 -12.44 3.70 8.49
N ASP A 136 -12.89 3.53 9.75
CA ASP A 136 -12.62 4.49 10.81
C ASP A 136 -11.14 4.38 11.23
N LEU A 137 -10.34 5.35 10.80
CA LEU A 137 -8.90 5.41 11.11
C LEU A 137 -8.60 6.15 12.42
N ASP A 138 -9.60 6.79 13.07
CA ASP A 138 -9.38 7.53 14.32
C ASP A 138 -8.72 6.67 15.41
N PRO A 139 -9.10 5.40 15.63
CA PRO A 139 -8.44 4.55 16.61
C PRO A 139 -6.96 4.31 16.28
N ILE A 140 -6.61 4.21 15.00
CA ILE A 140 -5.23 4.00 14.55
C ILE A 140 -4.42 5.27 14.75
N PHE A 141 -4.95 6.44 14.38
CA PHE A 141 -4.26 7.72 14.62
C PHE A 141 -4.03 7.98 16.11
N ARG A 142 -5.03 7.68 16.95
CA ARG A 142 -4.90 7.73 18.43
C ARG A 142 -3.78 6.83 18.90
N TRP A 143 -3.71 5.60 18.41
CA TRP A 143 -2.66 4.65 18.76
C TRP A 143 -1.27 5.12 18.28
N CYS A 144 -1.14 5.60 17.05
CA CYS A 144 0.13 6.13 16.52
C CYS A 144 0.67 7.28 17.37
N LEU A 145 -0.18 8.20 17.83
CA LEU A 145 0.23 9.28 18.73
C LEU A 145 0.71 8.76 20.09
N VAL A 146 0.01 7.76 20.66
CA VAL A 146 0.45 7.08 21.89
C VAL A 146 1.80 6.40 21.66
N MET A 147 2.00 5.70 20.54
CA MET A 147 3.25 5.03 20.20
C MET A 147 4.40 6.02 19.99
N VAL A 148 4.16 7.16 19.35
CA VAL A 148 5.19 8.21 19.19
C VAL A 148 5.58 8.79 20.56
N SER A 149 4.61 9.05 21.44
CA SER A 149 4.89 9.48 22.81
C SER A 149 5.64 8.41 23.61
N PHE A 150 5.27 7.13 23.41
CA PHE A 150 5.93 5.99 24.01
C PHE A 150 7.38 5.86 23.57
N GLU A 151 7.63 5.87 22.26
CA GLU A 151 8.97 5.79 21.68
C GLU A 151 9.83 6.95 22.15
N ARG A 152 9.32 8.18 22.14
CA ARG A 152 10.07 9.36 22.63
C ARG A 152 10.45 9.20 24.10
N ALA A 153 9.53 8.78 24.96
CA ALA A 153 9.82 8.56 26.39
C ALA A 153 10.82 7.42 26.60
N LEU A 154 10.70 6.33 25.84
CA LEU A 154 11.64 5.20 25.87
C LEU A 154 13.04 5.62 25.42
N TYR A 155 13.17 6.39 24.33
CA TYR A 155 14.48 6.83 23.84
C TYR A 155 15.10 7.93 24.70
N GLU A 156 14.29 8.79 25.33
CA GLU A 156 14.76 9.82 26.28
C GLU A 156 15.24 9.19 27.59
N ASN A 157 14.52 8.18 28.09
CA ASN A 157 14.93 7.40 29.25
C ASN A 157 14.54 5.92 29.10
N PRO A 158 15.46 5.06 28.64
CA PRO A 158 15.19 3.63 28.44
C PRO A 158 14.84 2.85 29.73
N ARG A 159 15.04 3.47 30.90
CA ARG A 159 14.76 2.86 32.22
C ARG A 159 13.48 3.40 32.85
N CYS A 160 12.73 4.29 32.19
CA CYS A 160 11.50 4.82 32.75
C CYS A 160 10.40 3.75 32.83
N ASP A 161 9.51 3.86 33.82
CA ASP A 161 8.30 3.04 33.86
C ASP A 161 7.26 3.62 32.89
N LEU A 162 7.20 3.05 31.70
CA LEU A 162 6.31 3.50 30.62
C LEU A 162 4.82 3.44 31.01
N ILE A 163 4.44 2.62 32.00
CA ILE A 163 3.08 2.63 32.53
C ILE A 163 2.79 3.98 33.18
N ASP A 164 3.71 4.49 33.98
CA ASP A 164 3.55 5.75 34.71
C ASP A 164 3.78 6.97 33.82
N VAL A 165 4.74 6.92 32.89
CA VAL A 165 5.11 8.09 32.09
C VAL A 165 4.23 8.27 30.85
N VAL A 166 3.66 7.18 30.29
CA VAL A 166 2.95 7.21 29.00
C VAL A 166 1.53 6.66 29.11
N LEU A 167 1.35 5.44 29.62
CA LEU A 167 0.05 4.76 29.55
C LEU A 167 -0.99 5.32 30.53
N LYS A 168 -0.63 5.53 31.80
CA LYS A 168 -1.53 6.15 32.81
C LYS A 168 -1.93 7.58 32.44
N PRO A 169 -1.00 8.47 32.01
CA PRO A 169 -1.37 9.79 31.51
C PRO A 169 -2.25 9.74 30.25
N GLY A 170 -1.92 8.86 29.29
CA GLY A 170 -2.69 8.70 28.06
C GLY A 170 -4.11 8.17 28.27
N ALA A 171 -4.32 7.33 29.29
CA ALA A 171 -5.63 6.79 29.65
C ALA A 171 -6.50 7.75 30.49
N LYS A 172 -5.97 8.92 30.89
CA LYS A 172 -6.63 9.82 31.84
C LYS A 172 -7.86 10.53 31.29
N TRP A 173 -7.91 10.77 29.96
CA TRP A 173 -8.97 11.57 29.34
C TRP A 173 -9.55 10.88 28.11
N HIS A 174 -10.86 11.07 27.90
CA HIS A 174 -11.49 10.75 26.64
C HIS A 174 -10.89 11.62 25.51
N TRP A 175 -10.74 11.08 24.30
CA TRP A 175 -10.05 11.73 23.18
C TRP A 175 -10.47 13.18 22.93
N ASN A 176 -11.77 13.45 22.89
CA ASN A 176 -12.29 14.81 22.66
C ASN A 176 -11.82 15.81 23.73
N GLU A 177 -11.68 15.35 24.98
CA GLU A 177 -11.18 16.16 26.09
C GLU A 177 -9.65 16.34 26.00
N MET A 178 -8.92 15.28 25.62
CA MET A 178 -7.47 15.33 25.40
C MET A 178 -7.12 16.37 24.32
N ILE A 179 -7.81 16.35 23.18
CA ILE A 179 -7.61 17.32 22.09
C ILE A 179 -7.95 18.73 22.54
N GLN A 180 -9.05 18.91 23.28
CA GLN A 180 -9.41 20.22 23.82
C GLN A 180 -8.34 20.78 24.76
N ARG A 181 -7.77 19.93 25.62
CA ARG A 181 -6.70 20.32 26.56
C ARG A 181 -5.39 20.62 25.84
N ALA A 182 -5.02 19.84 24.82
CA ALA A 182 -3.76 20.01 24.10
C ALA A 182 -3.77 21.22 23.16
N THR A 183 -4.91 21.51 22.52
CA THR A 183 -5.03 22.56 21.50
C THR A 183 -5.69 23.84 22.03
N GLY A 184 -6.24 23.80 23.25
CA GLY A 184 -7.02 24.90 23.83
C GLY A 184 -8.41 25.09 23.21
N SER A 185 -8.81 24.27 22.24
CA SER A 185 -10.07 24.41 21.51
C SER A 185 -10.77 23.06 21.37
N ARG A 186 -12.10 23.03 21.48
CA ARG A 186 -12.86 21.80 21.19
C ARG A 186 -12.60 21.36 19.75
N LEU A 187 -12.51 20.04 19.56
CA LEU A 187 -12.54 19.46 18.23
C LEU A 187 -13.83 19.92 17.54
N SER A 188 -13.69 20.64 16.44
CA SER A 188 -14.81 21.15 15.64
C SER A 188 -14.51 20.95 14.16
N GLU A 189 -15.56 20.70 13.38
CA GLU A 189 -15.49 20.63 11.92
C GLU A 189 -14.88 21.90 11.31
N GLN A 190 -15.09 23.06 11.95
CA GLN A 190 -14.53 24.34 11.51
C GLN A 190 -13.00 24.36 11.53
N SER A 191 -12.36 23.64 12.45
CA SER A 191 -10.89 23.52 12.45
C SER A 191 -10.39 22.73 11.25
N PHE A 192 -11.14 21.73 10.80
CA PHE A 192 -10.84 20.95 9.60
C PHE A 192 -11.11 21.75 8.33
N VAL A 193 -12.24 22.46 8.26
CA VAL A 193 -12.59 23.36 7.14
C VAL A 193 -11.52 24.44 6.95
N ARG A 194 -11.11 25.12 8.04
CA ARG A 194 -10.04 26.14 7.97
C ARG A 194 -8.71 25.56 7.47
N ALA A 195 -8.34 24.36 7.91
CA ALA A 195 -7.11 23.71 7.45
C ALA A 195 -7.16 23.37 5.95
N ILE A 196 -8.33 22.94 5.43
CA ILE A 196 -8.53 22.69 4.00
C ILE A 196 -8.57 23.99 3.18
N GLU A 197 -9.20 25.05 3.69
CA GLU A 197 -9.24 26.35 3.03
C GLU A 197 -7.85 26.97 2.91
N ALA A 198 -7.01 26.85 3.94
CA ALA A 198 -5.62 27.31 3.93
C ALA A 198 -4.71 26.56 2.94
N LEU A 199 -5.14 25.42 2.39
CA LEU A 199 -4.42 24.68 1.35
C LEU A 199 -4.82 25.10 -0.08
N LYS A 200 -5.85 25.95 -0.22
CA LYS A 200 -6.33 26.46 -1.52
C LYS A 200 -5.72 27.81 -1.90
N GLU A 201 -5.00 28.45 -0.98
CA GLU A 201 -4.16 29.64 -1.21
C GLU A 201 -2.72 29.22 -1.57
#